data_AF-A0A3A5V5D1-F1
#
_entry.id   AF-A0A3A5V5D1-F1
#
_cell.length_a   1.000
_cell.length_b   1.000
_cell.length_c   1.000
_cell.angle_alpha   90.00
_cell.angle_beta   90.00
_cell.angle_gamma   90.00
#
_symmetry.space_group_name_H-M   'P 1'
#
loop_
_entity.id
_entity.type
_entity.pdbx_description
1 polymer ?
#
loop_
_entity_poly.entity_id
_entity_poly.type
_entity_poly.pdbx_seq_one_letter_code
_entity_poly.pdbx_strand_id
1 'polypeptide(L)' 'ASWRRANPEKNWSQALEEIFAVEDGKNLSAVLQRAVHDINQRLQILTSGHEGCPLPTTAEELAVWWSMQPPAHSDS' A
#
# COMPACT_ATOMS: atom_id res chain seq x y z
N ALA A 1 -1.92 12.69 6.34
CA ALA A 1 -2.90 12.67 7.47
C ALA A 1 -4.30 13.21 7.08
N SER A 2 -4.53 13.70 5.86
CA SER A 2 -5.83 14.23 5.44
C SER A 2 -6.94 13.16 5.34
N TRP A 3 -6.64 12.01 4.73
CA TRP A 3 -7.65 10.96 4.51
C TRP A 3 -8.29 10.45 5.82
N ARG A 4 -7.50 10.16 6.86
CA ARG A 4 -8.03 9.66 8.14
C ARG A 4 -8.92 10.68 8.85
N ARG A 5 -8.62 11.98 8.74
CA ARG A 5 -9.47 13.03 9.33
C ARG A 5 -10.82 13.13 8.63
N ALA A 6 -10.85 12.92 7.31
CA ALA A 6 -12.08 12.89 6.53
C ALA A 6 -12.86 11.58 6.69
N ASN A 7 -12.18 10.49 7.08
CA ASN A 7 -12.74 9.14 7.18
C ASN A 7 -12.44 8.51 8.56
N PRO A 8 -13.01 9.05 9.66
CA PRO A 8 -12.70 8.62 11.02
C PRO A 8 -13.20 7.20 11.32
N GLU A 9 -14.31 6.78 10.71
CA GLU A 9 -14.95 5.49 10.99
C GLU A 9 -14.57 4.39 9.98
N LYS A 10 -13.88 4.75 8.89
CA LYS A 10 -13.55 3.77 7.84
C LYS A 10 -12.38 2.87 8.25
N ASN A 11 -12.33 1.67 7.66
CA ASN A 11 -11.25 0.73 7.88
C ASN A 11 -9.95 1.20 7.21
N TRP A 12 -8.84 1.08 7.94
CA TRP A 12 -7.52 1.43 7.41
C TRP A 12 -7.09 0.56 6.23
N SER A 13 -7.52 -0.70 6.18
CA SER A 13 -7.22 -1.62 5.07
C SER A 13 -7.76 -1.15 3.72
N GLN A 14 -8.79 -0.30 3.71
CA GLN A 14 -9.41 0.26 2.50
C GLN A 14 -8.83 1.64 2.11
N ALA A 15 -7.94 2.21 2.93
CA ALA A 15 -7.49 3.57 2.74
C ALA A 15 -6.73 3.77 1.43
N LEU A 16 -5.84 2.84 1.06
CA LEU A 16 -5.04 2.97 -0.16
C LEU A 16 -5.89 2.83 -1.43
N GLU A 17 -6.89 1.95 -1.43
CA GLU A 17 -7.84 1.83 -2.53
C GLU A 17 -8.55 3.17 -2.79
N GLU A 18 -9.03 3.82 -1.74
CA GLU A 18 -9.68 5.13 -1.86
C GLU A 18 -8.73 6.28 -2.23
N ILE A 19 -7.49 6.25 -1.71
CA ILE A 19 -6.48 7.26 -2.01
C ILE A 19 -5.99 7.13 -3.47
N PHE A 20 -5.94 5.90 -3.99
CA PHE A 20 -5.51 5.61 -5.36
C PHE A 20 -6.66 5.57 -6.37
N ALA A 21 -7.91 5.76 -5.92
CA ALA A 21 -9.06 5.80 -6.81
C ALA A 21 -8.88 6.88 -7.88
N VAL A 22 -8.81 6.44 -9.13
CA VAL A 22 -8.73 7.28 -10.33
C VAL A 22 -9.95 7.04 -11.20
N GLU A 23 -10.40 8.06 -11.92
CA GLU A 23 -11.44 7.88 -12.93
C GLU A 23 -10.92 6.98 -14.07
N ASP A 24 -11.81 6.23 -14.71
CA ASP A 24 -11.46 5.32 -15.79
C ASP A 24 -10.64 6.03 -16.89
N GLY A 25 -9.52 5.41 -17.26
CA GLY A 25 -8.57 5.97 -18.24
C GLY A 25 -7.63 7.06 -17.69
N LYS A 26 -7.67 7.40 -16.40
CA LYS A 26 -6.72 8.35 -15.79
C LYS A 26 -5.65 7.63 -14.97
N ASN A 27 -4.45 8.22 -14.95
CA ASN A 27 -3.35 7.77 -14.12
C ASN A 27 -3.35 8.48 -12.76
N LEU A 28 -2.70 7.87 -11.78
CA LEU A 28 -2.39 8.52 -10.52
C LEU A 28 -1.61 9.82 -10.75
N SER A 29 -1.86 10.82 -9.88
CA SER A 29 -1.07 12.04 -9.90
C SER A 29 0.42 11.74 -9.69
N ALA A 30 1.30 12.56 -10.28
CA ALA A 30 2.75 12.39 -10.16
C ALA A 30 3.24 12.32 -8.70
N VAL A 31 2.57 13.05 -7.79
CA VAL A 31 2.85 13.02 -6.36
C VAL A 31 2.57 11.64 -5.76
N LEU A 32 1.42 11.04 -6.12
CA LEU A 32 1.07 9.69 -5.65
C LEU A 32 1.96 8.62 -6.29
N GLN A 33 2.29 8.74 -7.57
CA GLN A 33 3.25 7.84 -8.23
C GLN A 33 4.60 7.86 -7.53
N ARG A 34 5.10 9.04 -7.16
CA ARG A 34 6.35 9.17 -6.40
C ARG A 34 6.23 8.53 -5.02
N ALA A 35 5.12 8.76 -4.32
CA ALA A 35 4.89 8.18 -3.01
C ALA A 35 4.85 6.64 -3.05
N VAL A 36 4.20 6.05 -4.05
CA VAL A 36 4.19 4.60 -4.27
C VAL A 36 5.60 4.07 -4.48
N HIS A 37 6.40 4.72 -5.35
CA HIS A 37 7.78 4.34 -5.57
C HIS A 37 8.62 4.38 -4.28
N ASP A 38 8.52 5.46 -3.51
CA ASP A 38 9.26 5.61 -2.25
C ASP A 38 8.84 4.56 -1.21
N ILE A 39 7.56 4.19 -1.16
CA ILE A 39 7.06 3.11 -0.30
C ILE A 39 7.66 1.76 -0.72
N ASN A 40 7.61 1.43 -2.01
CA ASN A 40 8.13 0.16 -2.52
C ASN A 40 9.64 0.01 -2.25
N GLN A 41 10.42 1.08 -2.42
CA GLN A 41 11.85 1.10 -2.07
C GLN A 41 12.09 0.87 -0.58
N ARG A 42 11.28 1.48 0.30
CA ARG A 42 11.39 1.26 1.75
C ARG A 42 11.04 -0.17 2.13
N LEU A 43 9.98 -0.75 1.53
CA LEU A 43 9.62 -2.14 1.76
C LEU A 43 10.75 -3.07 1.33
N GLN A 44 11.37 -2.83 0.17
CA GLN A 44 12.51 -3.60 -0.31
C GLN A 44 13.70 -3.60 0.64
N ILE A 45 14.00 -2.46 1.27
CA ILE A 45 15.06 -2.38 2.28
C ILE A 45 14.67 -3.21 3.52
N LEU A 46 13.44 -3.04 4.00
CA LEU A 46 12.95 -3.71 5.22
C LEU A 46 12.85 -5.23 5.08
N THR A 47 12.55 -5.74 3.88
CA THR A 47 12.39 -7.17 3.63
C THR A 47 13.61 -7.80 2.97
N SER A 48 14.73 -7.08 2.85
CA SER A 48 15.93 -7.54 2.14
C SER A 48 16.54 -8.85 2.69
N GLY A 49 16.26 -9.18 3.95
CA GLY A 49 16.65 -10.46 4.58
C GLY A 49 15.59 -11.57 4.51
N HIS A 50 14.44 -11.32 3.89
CA HIS A 50 13.31 -12.26 3.83
C HIS A 50 13.17 -12.83 2.42
N GLU A 51 13.80 -13.98 2.16
CA GLU A 51 13.64 -14.70 0.89
C GLU A 51 12.18 -15.05 0.62
N GLY A 52 11.70 -14.74 -0.59
CA GLY A 52 10.34 -15.04 -1.04
C GLY A 52 9.24 -14.08 -0.57
N CYS A 53 9.57 -12.95 0.07
CA CYS A 53 8.57 -11.95 0.45
C CYS A 53 8.02 -11.22 -0.80
N PRO A 54 6.71 -11.31 -1.11
CA PRO A 54 6.14 -10.62 -2.25
C PRO A 54 6.06 -9.12 -1.95
N LEU A 55 6.83 -8.33 -2.70
CA LEU A 55 6.84 -6.88 -2.59
C LEU A 55 6.00 -6.27 -3.71
N PRO A 56 5.14 -5.29 -3.39
CA PRO A 56 4.40 -4.59 -4.42
C PRO A 56 5.35 -3.76 -5.30
N THR A 57 5.05 -3.75 -6.60
CA THR A 57 5.77 -2.98 -7.62
C THR A 57 4.89 -1.92 -8.25
N THR A 58 3.56 -2.12 -8.21
CA THR A 58 2.54 -1.17 -8.70
C THR A 58 1.70 -0.60 -7.56
N ALA A 59 0.90 0.43 -7.87
CA ALA A 59 -0.02 1.01 -6.91
C ALA A 59 -1.18 0.05 -6.55
N GLU A 60 -1.69 -0.71 -7.54
CA GLU A 60 -2.71 -1.73 -7.28
C GLU A 60 -2.18 -2.85 -6.38
N GLU A 61 -0.96 -3.35 -6.66
CA GLU A 61 -0.32 -4.35 -5.81
C GLU A 61 -0.10 -3.82 -4.39
N LEU A 62 0.28 -2.55 -4.24
CA LEU A 62 0.47 -1.93 -2.93
C LEU A 62 -0.85 -1.82 -2.15
N ALA A 63 -1.96 -1.47 -2.84
CA ALA A 63 -3.27 -1.42 -2.21
C ALA A 63 -3.71 -2.81 -1.71
N VAL A 64 -3.52 -3.85 -2.53
CA VAL A 64 -3.79 -5.24 -2.16
C VAL A 64 -2.91 -5.67 -0.99
N TRP A 65 -1.59 -5.45 -1.08
CA TRP A 65 -0.62 -5.79 -0.04
C TRP A 65 -0.98 -5.15 1.31
N TRP A 66 -1.40 -3.88 1.29
CA TRP A 66 -1.82 -3.17 2.50
C TRP A 66 -3.10 -3.72 3.12
N SER A 67 -4.01 -4.25 2.29
CA SER A 67 -5.27 -4.85 2.75
C SER A 67 -5.09 -6.25 3.32
N MET A 68 -4.01 -6.94 2.97
CA MET A 68 -3.72 -8.29 3.45
C MET A 68 -3.34 -8.25 4.92
N GLN A 69 -3.95 -9.12 5.72
CA GLN A 69 -3.49 -9.33 7.08
C GLN A 69 -2.10 -9.97 7.07
N PRO A 70 -1.22 -9.60 8.01
CA PRO A 70 0.03 -10.31 8.16
C PRO A 70 -0.28 -11.79 8.41
N PRO A 71 0.51 -12.72 7.84
CA PRO A 71 0.32 -14.13 8.11
C PRO A 71 0.34 -14.36 9.62
N ALA A 72 -0.59 -15.19 10.12
CA ALA A 72 -0.60 -15.58 11.51
C ALA A 72 0.78 -16.16 11.84
N HIS A 73 1.52 -15.49 12.71
CA HIS A 73 2.72 -16.10 13.27
C HIS A 73 2.23 -17.38 13.96
N SER A 74 2.65 -18.55 13.47
CA SER A 74 2.74 -19.69 14.37
C SER A 74 3.78 -19.28 15.40
N ASP A 75 3.33 -19.07 16.64
CA ASP A 75 4.20 -18.88 17.80
C ASP A 75 5.38 -19.86 17.70
N SER A 76 6.59 -19.32 17.64
CA SER A 76 7.83 -20.09 17.86
C SER A 76 8.34 -19.81 19.26
#